data_AF-A0A3D2REJ1-F1
#
_entry.id   AF-A0A3D2REJ1-F1
#
_cell.length_a   1.000
_cell.length_b   1.000
_cell.length_c   1.000
_cell.angle_alpha   90.00
_cell.angle_beta   90.00
_cell.angle_gamma   90.00
#
_symmetry.space_group_name_H-M   'P 1'
#
loop_
_entity.id
_entity.type
_entity.pdbx_description
1 polymer ?
#
loop_
_entity_poly.entity_id
_entity_poly.type
_entity_poly.pdbx_seq_one_letter_code
_entity_poly.pdbx_strand_id
1 'polypeptide(L)'
;MDLDDWRGKIDDLNAKLVELLSERARCAIEIGLIKRDKGLPLYAPEREAVVLTQLKVLNKGPLSDEAIERVFRQIIDEALRLEQEHTDES
;
A
#
# COMPACT_ATOMS: atom_id res chain seq x y z
N MET A 1 15.44 -22.84 17.07
CA MET A 1 14.47 -22.41 16.06
C MET A 1 14.53 -23.40 14.92
N ASP A 2 13.46 -24.16 14.73
CA ASP A 2 13.30 -25.10 13.63
C ASP A 2 12.42 -24.52 12.51
N LEU A 3 12.03 -25.36 11.55
CA LEU A 3 11.21 -24.95 10.42
C LEU A 3 9.84 -24.43 10.83
N ASP A 4 9.20 -25.07 11.81
CA ASP A 4 7.83 -24.74 12.20
C ASP A 4 7.80 -23.48 13.06
N ASP A 5 8.85 -23.25 13.87
CA ASP A 5 9.04 -21.97 14.56
C ASP A 5 9.11 -20.78 13.57
N TRP A 6 9.83 -20.94 12.46
CA TRP A 6 9.96 -19.88 11.45
C TRP A 6 8.66 -19.66 10.67
N ARG A 7 7.90 -20.72 10.41
CA ARG A 7 6.57 -20.63 9.79
C ARG A 7 5.59 -19.87 10.69
N GLY A 8 5.54 -20.20 11.98
CA GLY A 8 4.71 -19.47 12.94
C GLY A 8 5.06 -17.98 12.98
N LYS A 9 6.36 -17.64 12.94
CA LYS A 9 6.79 -16.24 12.85
C LYS A 9 6.33 -15.56 11.55
N ILE A 10 6.32 -16.26 10.43
CA ILE A 10 5.79 -15.74 9.15
C ILE A 10 4.29 -15.50 9.27
N ASP A 11 3.54 -16.42 9.88
CA ASP A 11 2.09 -16.27 10.06
C ASP A 11 1.75 -15.05 10.92
N ASP A 12 2.49 -14.84 12.02
CA ASP A 12 2.36 -13.65 12.86
C ASP A 12 2.67 -12.35 12.10
N LEU A 13 3.69 -12.38 11.22
CA LEU A 13 4.03 -11.24 10.37
C LEU A 13 2.95 -10.99 9.32
N ASN A 14 2.38 -12.05 8.73
CA ASN A 14 1.31 -11.94 7.76
C ASN A 14 0.06 -11.28 8.35
N ALA A 15 -0.32 -11.65 9.58
CA ALA A 15 -1.43 -11.01 10.28
C ALA A 15 -1.22 -9.49 10.42
N LYS A 16 -0.03 -9.08 10.86
CA LYS A 16 0.33 -7.66 10.99
C LYS A 16 0.36 -6.93 9.64
N LEU A 17 0.85 -7.60 8.60
CA LEU A 17 0.87 -7.02 7.25
C LEU A 17 -0.56 -6.77 6.75
N VAL A 18 -1.49 -7.71 6.96
CA VAL A 18 -2.90 -7.54 6.58
C VAL A 18 -3.55 -6.37 7.32
N GLU A 19 -3.27 -6.23 8.62
CA GLU A 19 -3.76 -5.09 9.42
C GLU A 19 -3.24 -3.74 8.87
N LEU A 20 -1.93 -3.64 8.64
CA LEU A 20 -1.29 -2.43 8.11
C LEU A 20 -1.76 -2.08 6.69
N LEU A 21 -1.94 -3.08 5.83
CA LEU A 21 -2.47 -2.87 4.49
C LEU A 21 -3.93 -2.38 4.54
N SER A 22 -4.74 -2.93 5.45
CA SER A 22 -6.12 -2.50 5.66
C SER A 22 -6.20 -1.05 6.15
N GLU A 23 -5.33 -0.67 7.09
CA GLU A 23 -5.20 0.72 7.54
C GLU A 23 -4.78 1.66 6.41
N ARG A 24 -3.78 1.26 5.61
CA ARG A 24 -3.33 2.04 4.46
C ARG A 24 -4.45 2.21 3.41
N ALA A 25 -5.24 1.17 3.16
CA ALA A 25 -6.38 1.22 2.24
C ALA A 25 -7.48 2.18 2.74
N ARG A 26 -7.79 2.17 4.04
CA ARG A 26 -8.70 3.17 4.64
C ARG A 26 -8.22 4.59 4.41
N CYS A 27 -6.93 4.87 4.60
CA CYS A 27 -6.36 6.18 4.30
C CYS A 27 -6.53 6.58 2.83
N ALA A 28 -6.37 5.63 1.90
CA ALA A 28 -6.57 5.87 0.47
C ALA A 28 -8.03 6.23 0.15
N ILE A 29 -8.99 5.51 0.73
CA ILE A 29 -10.42 5.80 0.57
C ILE A 29 -10.75 7.22 1.04
N GLU A 30 -10.30 7.62 2.23
CA GLU A 30 -10.51 8.98 2.76
C GLU A 30 -9.89 10.05 1.84
N ILE A 31 -8.70 9.79 1.30
CA ILE A 31 -8.07 10.67 0.31
C ILE A 31 -8.90 10.75 -0.96
N GLY A 32 -9.45 9.63 -1.45
CA GLY A 32 -10.32 9.56 -2.60
C GLY A 32 -11.58 10.41 -2.43
N LEU A 33 -12.24 10.33 -1.27
CA LEU A 33 -13.40 11.16 -0.91
C LEU A 33 -13.05 12.66 -0.93
N ILE A 34 -11.93 13.05 -0.30
CA ILE A 34 -11.47 14.44 -0.30
C ILE A 34 -11.15 14.94 -1.72
N LYS A 35 -10.56 14.10 -2.57
CA LYS A 35 -10.28 14.45 -3.97
C LYS A 35 -11.57 14.64 -4.76
N ARG A 36 -12.55 13.76 -4.57
CA ARG A 36 -13.87 13.83 -5.21
C ARG A 36 -14.57 15.14 -4.86
N ASP A 37 -14.64 15.48 -3.57
CA ASP A 37 -15.27 16.72 -3.08
C ASP A 37 -14.62 17.98 -3.66
N LYS A 38 -13.33 17.90 -4.01
CA LYS A 38 -12.54 18.99 -4.59
C LYS A 38 -12.45 18.96 -6.12
N GLY A 39 -13.05 17.96 -6.79
CA GLY A 39 -12.92 17.76 -8.23
C GLY A 39 -11.48 17.49 -8.69
N LEU A 40 -10.65 16.89 -7.83
CA LEU A 40 -9.26 16.54 -8.12
C LEU A 40 -9.16 15.14 -8.77
N PRO A 41 -8.17 14.90 -9.62
CA PRO A 41 -7.96 13.58 -10.21
C PRO A 41 -7.61 12.53 -9.15
N LEU A 42 -8.19 11.34 -9.29
CA LEU A 42 -7.90 10.19 -8.42
C LEU A 42 -6.43 9.74 -8.56
N TYR A 43 -5.95 9.64 -9.80
CA TYR A 43 -4.58 9.23 -10.10
C TYR A 43 -3.61 10.41 -10.15
N ALA A 44 -2.50 10.30 -9.42
CA ALA A 44 -1.46 11.33 -9.31
C ALA A 44 -0.06 10.69 -9.41
N PRO A 45 0.53 10.56 -10.61
CA PRO A 45 1.80 9.85 -10.82
C PRO A 45 2.98 10.51 -10.09
N GLU A 46 2.97 11.83 -9.97
CA GLU A 46 3.97 12.58 -9.19
C GLU A 46 3.96 12.15 -7.71
N ARG A 47 2.77 11.87 -7.17
CA ARG A 47 2.64 11.42 -5.78
C ARG A 47 3.16 10.00 -5.60
N GLU A 48 2.88 9.12 -6.56
CA GLU A 48 3.41 7.75 -6.58
C GLU A 48 4.95 7.77 -6.60
N ALA A 49 5.56 8.57 -7.48
CA ALA A 49 7.02 8.68 -7.57
C ALA A 49 7.64 9.08 -6.22
N VAL A 50 7.06 10.07 -5.53
CA VAL A 50 7.52 10.48 -4.20
C VAL A 50 7.42 9.35 -3.17
N VAL A 51 6.31 8.60 -3.17
CA VAL A 51 6.13 7.46 -2.27
C VAL A 51 7.19 6.38 -2.55
N LEU A 52 7.40 6.01 -3.81
CA LEU A 52 8.40 5.01 -4.19
C LEU A 52 9.82 5.45 -3.81
N THR A 53 10.18 6.72 -3.98
CA THR A 53 11.48 7.24 -3.51
C THR A 53 11.62 7.15 -2.00
N GLN A 54 10.59 7.52 -1.24
CA GLN A 54 10.61 7.43 0.23
C GLN A 54 10.79 5.99 0.71
N LEU A 55 10.15 5.03 0.04
CA LEU A 55 10.25 3.61 0.39
C LEU A 55 11.67 3.06 0.22
N LYS A 56 12.41 3.50 -0.80
CA LYS A 56 13.81 3.13 -0.99
C LYS A 56 14.70 3.62 0.15
N VAL A 57 14.44 4.84 0.65
CA VAL A 57 15.19 5.38 1.81
C VAL A 57 14.90 4.58 3.09
N LEU A 58 13.65 4.14 3.27
CA LEU A 58 13.22 3.34 4.42
C LEU A 58 13.68 1.89 4.33
N ASN A 59 13.91 1.35 3.13
CA ASN A 59 14.34 -0.03 2.94
C ASN A 59 15.71 -0.28 3.59
N LYS A 60 15.77 -1.21 4.53
CA LYS A 60 17.02 -1.68 5.17
C LYS A 60 17.36 -3.12 4.80
N GLY A 61 16.74 -3.63 3.74
CA GLY A 61 16.86 -5.01 3.31
C GLY A 61 15.99 -5.97 4.15
N PRO A 62 16.08 -7.30 3.89
CA PRO A 62 16.94 -7.94 2.89
C PRO A 62 16.43 -7.85 1.44
N LEU A 63 15.25 -7.25 1.22
CA LEU A 63 14.71 -7.03 -0.12
C LEU A 63 15.46 -5.91 -0.85
N SER A 64 15.64 -6.06 -2.16
CA SER A 64 16.17 -4.98 -3.00
C SER A 64 15.15 -3.85 -3.13
N ASP A 65 15.63 -2.65 -3.45
CA ASP A 65 14.77 -1.49 -3.69
C ASP A 65 13.75 -1.74 -4.80
N GLU A 66 14.14 -2.47 -5.84
CA GLU A 66 13.25 -2.85 -6.94
C GLU A 66 12.18 -3.85 -6.48
N ALA A 67 12.51 -4.74 -5.54
CA ALA A 67 11.52 -5.66 -4.97
C ALA A 67 10.49 -4.91 -4.11
N ILE A 68 10.94 -3.98 -3.28
CA ILE A 68 10.06 -3.09 -2.51
C ILE A 68 9.17 -2.27 -3.45
N GLU A 69 9.76 -1.68 -4.49
CA GLU A 69 9.02 -0.90 -5.48
C GLU A 69 7.91 -1.71 -6.16
N ARG A 70 8.20 -2.94 -6.60
CA ARG A 70 7.18 -3.81 -7.21
C ARG A 70 6.02 -4.13 -6.26
N VAL A 71 6.32 -4.46 -5.01
CA VAL A 71 5.28 -4.76 -4.00
C VAL A 71 4.42 -3.53 -3.75
N PHE A 72 5.04 -2.36 -3.55
CA PHE A 72 4.28 -1.15 -3.24
C PHE A 72 3.50 -0.60 -4.42
N ARG A 73 3.92 -0.81 -5.67
CA ARG A 73 3.07 -0.52 -6.83
C ARG A 73 1.76 -1.30 -6.77
N GLN A 74 1.82 -2.61 -6.53
CA GLN A 74 0.60 -3.41 -6.41
C GLN A 74 -0.31 -2.93 -5.28
N ILE A 75 0.27 -2.53 -4.14
CA ILE A 75 -0.51 -1.97 -3.03
C ILE A 75 -1.16 -0.61 -3.42
N ILE A 76 -0.49 0.20 -4.24
CA ILE A 76 -1.03 1.47 -4.76
C ILE A 76 -2.14 1.20 -5.78
N ASP A 77 -1.94 0.26 -6.69
CA ASP A 77 -2.90 -0.12 -7.72
C ASP A 77 -4.21 -0.61 -7.09
N GLU A 78 -4.12 -1.47 -6.07
CA GLU A 78 -5.28 -1.98 -5.33
C GLU A 78 -6.00 -0.88 -4.55
N ALA A 79 -5.27 0.06 -3.96
CA ALA A 79 -5.87 1.22 -3.31
C ALA A 79 -6.60 2.13 -4.31
N LEU A 80 -6.04 2.35 -5.49
CA LEU A 80 -6.70 3.14 -6.55
C LEU A 80 -7.97 2.45 -7.05
N ARG A 81 -7.96 1.11 -7.19
CA ARG A 81 -9.15 0.34 -7.55
C ARG A 81 -10.26 0.52 -6.51
N LEU A 82 -9.93 0.41 -5.23
CA LEU A 82 -10.90 0.64 -4.14
C LEU A 82 -11.43 2.09 -4.12
N GLU A 83 -10.58 3.08 -4.36
CA GLU A 83 -10.99 4.49 -4.49
C GLU A 83 -12.00 4.68 -5.64
N GLN A 84 -11.82 3.98 -6.77
CA GLN A 84 -12.73 4.02 -7.92
C GLN A 84 -14.07 3.36 -7.61
N GLU A 85 -14.07 2.13 -7.09
CA GLU A 85 -15.30 1.39 -6.72
C GLU A 85 -16.17 2.20 -5.75
N HIS A 86 -15.58 2.78 -4.70
CA HIS A 86 -16.30 3.61 -3.74
C HIS A 86 -16.72 4.99 -4.28
N THR A 87 -16.20 5.42 -5.43
CA THR A 87 -16.58 6.66 -6.10
C THR A 87 -17.68 6.50 -7.12
N ASP A 88 -17.76 5.34 -7.77
CA ASP A 88 -18.80 5.05 -8.74
C ASP A 88 -20.11 4.59 -8.08
N GLU A 89 -20.07 4.13 -6.82
CA GLU A 89 -21.24 3.68 -6.04
C GLU A 89 -21.97 4.80 -5.26
N SER A 90 -21.51 6.06 -5.31
CA SER A 90 -22.10 7.20 -4.58
C SER A 90 -22.94 8.14 -5.45
#